data_AF-A0A957A8U6-F1
#
_entry.id   AF-A0A957A8U6-F1
#
_cell.length_a   1.000
_cell.length_b   1.000
_cell.length_c   1.000
_cell.angle_alpha   90.00
_cell.angle_beta   90.00
_cell.angle_gamma   90.00
#
_symmetry.space_group_name_H-M   'P 1'
#
loop_
_entity.id
_entity.type
_entity.pdbx_description
1 polymer ?
#
loop_
_entity_poly.entity_id
_entity_poly.type
_entity_poly.pdbx_seq_one_letter_code
_entity_poly.pdbx_strand_id
1 'polypeptide(L)'
;MNEEPRAEPDAPEGGGEQDRSRLLAVGPPFGPGFFATVLGDRIRAACDSQPEHVPVVELHLADGVTLDLCHIPGVEPQWLAVQVYRDREVCDEMDLVFLPYALITRVTVSMWQPSQRPIGFQLTRPSATEEE
;
A
#
# COMPACT_ATOMS: atom_id res chain seq x y z
N MET A 1 -7.12 66.68 -31.63
CA MET A 1 -6.97 65.38 -32.31
C MET A 1 -6.44 64.42 -31.26
N ASN A 2 -7.33 63.54 -30.82
CA ASN A 2 -7.08 62.46 -29.87
C ASN A 2 -6.27 61.36 -30.55
N GLU A 3 -5.40 60.69 -29.80
CA GLU A 3 -5.26 59.23 -29.81
C GLU A 3 -4.40 58.80 -28.61
N GLU A 4 -5.07 58.34 -27.55
CA GLU A 4 -4.50 57.44 -26.54
C GLU A 4 -4.34 56.05 -27.16
N PRO A 5 -3.25 55.32 -26.89
CA PRO A 5 -3.28 53.87 -26.99
C PRO A 5 -3.68 53.25 -25.64
N ARG A 6 -4.80 52.52 -25.67
CA ARG A 6 -5.32 51.67 -24.59
C ARG A 6 -4.86 50.22 -24.80
N ALA A 7 -4.44 49.59 -23.68
CA ALA A 7 -4.52 48.17 -23.31
C ALA A 7 -3.69 47.15 -24.14
N GLU A 8 -3.13 46.04 -23.62
CA GLU A 8 -3.49 45.13 -22.52
C GLU A 8 -2.23 44.42 -21.94
N PRO A 9 -2.32 43.73 -20.79
CA PRO A 9 -1.21 43.06 -20.12
C PRO A 9 -0.98 41.64 -20.66
N ASP A 10 0.22 41.34 -21.14
CA ASP A 10 0.58 40.00 -21.61
C ASP A 10 1.13 39.13 -20.45
N ALA A 11 0.32 38.13 -20.10
CA ALA A 11 0.59 36.81 -19.54
C ALA A 11 1.57 36.61 -18.35
N PRO A 12 1.15 35.89 -17.29
CA PRO A 12 2.10 35.24 -16.38
C PRO A 12 2.74 34.02 -17.05
N GLU A 13 4.04 34.10 -17.31
CA GLU A 13 4.87 32.94 -17.68
C GLU A 13 5.05 31.99 -16.48
N GLY A 14 4.94 30.67 -16.73
CA GLY A 14 5.65 29.67 -15.93
C GLY A 14 4.85 28.83 -14.94
N GLY A 15 3.56 28.59 -15.15
CA GLY A 15 2.79 27.56 -14.44
C GLY A 15 2.98 26.14 -15.00
N GLY A 16 4.21 25.74 -15.34
CA GLY A 16 4.47 24.55 -16.17
C GLY A 16 4.76 23.24 -15.44
N GLU A 17 4.73 23.20 -14.09
CA GLU A 17 5.11 21.99 -13.34
C GLU A 17 3.98 21.40 -12.48
N GLN A 18 2.90 22.16 -12.25
CA GLN A 18 1.77 21.70 -11.43
C GLN A 18 0.68 20.94 -12.22
N ASP A 19 0.74 20.97 -13.56
CA ASP A 19 -0.25 20.33 -14.44
C ASP A 19 0.11 18.90 -14.87
N ARG A 20 1.16 18.31 -14.28
CA ARG A 20 1.45 16.86 -14.43
C ARG A 20 0.76 15.99 -13.39
N SER A 21 0.17 16.61 -12.36
CA SER A 21 -0.46 15.92 -11.22
C SER A 21 -1.98 15.79 -11.32
N ARG A 22 -2.61 16.20 -12.44
CA ARG A 22 -4.08 16.22 -12.59
C ARG A 22 -4.67 15.27 -13.62
N LEU A 23 -3.86 14.45 -14.27
CA LEU A 23 -4.36 13.24 -14.93
C LEU A 23 -4.22 12.07 -13.97
N LEU A 24 -5.08 12.06 -12.93
CA LEU A 24 -5.32 10.86 -12.15
C LEU A 24 -5.76 9.79 -13.13
N ALA A 25 -4.88 8.79 -13.31
CA ALA A 25 -5.06 7.70 -14.26
C ALA A 25 -6.47 7.13 -14.15
N VAL A 26 -7.19 7.06 -15.28
CA VAL A 26 -8.42 6.28 -15.41
C VAL A 26 -8.02 4.80 -15.38
N GLY A 27 -7.78 4.30 -14.17
CA GLY A 27 -7.40 2.94 -13.86
C GLY A 27 -8.18 2.43 -12.65
N PRO A 28 -8.12 1.12 -12.35
CA PRO A 28 -8.76 0.59 -11.16
C PRO A 28 -8.27 1.33 -9.91
N PRO A 29 -9.14 1.55 -8.90
CA PRO A 29 -8.79 2.30 -7.68
C PRO A 29 -7.59 1.69 -6.94
N PHE A 30 -7.43 0.37 -7.04
CA PHE A 30 -6.27 -0.38 -6.53
C PHE A 30 -5.34 -0.79 -7.68
N GLY A 31 -4.84 0.18 -8.46
CA GLY A 31 -3.89 -0.05 -9.55
C GLY A 31 -2.41 0.01 -9.12
N PRO A 32 -1.47 -0.03 -10.08
CA PRO A 32 -0.02 -0.01 -9.80
C PRO A 32 0.41 1.14 -8.88
N GLY A 33 -0.12 2.35 -9.13
CA GLY A 33 0.20 3.53 -8.32
C GLY A 33 -0.22 3.39 -6.86
N PHE A 34 -1.36 2.74 -6.58
CA PHE A 34 -1.80 2.49 -5.21
C PHE A 34 -0.82 1.59 -4.45
N PHE A 35 -0.40 0.47 -5.06
CA PHE A 35 0.50 -0.49 -4.41
C PHE A 35 1.94 0.02 -4.32
N ALA A 36 2.40 0.81 -5.29
CA ALA A 36 3.76 1.36 -5.31
C ALA A 36 3.97 2.53 -4.33
N THR A 37 2.92 3.29 -3.99
CA THR A 37 3.05 4.48 -3.14
C THR A 37 2.09 4.44 -1.96
N VAL A 38 0.79 4.57 -2.23
CA VAL A 38 -0.25 4.80 -1.21
C VAL A 38 -0.25 3.73 -0.13
N LEU A 39 -0.21 2.45 -0.49
CA LEU A 39 -0.27 1.36 0.48
C LEU A 39 0.94 1.38 1.42
N GLY A 40 2.15 1.52 0.85
CA GLY A 40 3.39 1.56 1.63
C GLY A 40 3.41 2.75 2.61
N ASP A 41 3.00 3.93 2.15
CA ASP A 41 2.97 5.14 2.99
C ASP A 41 1.95 5.00 4.14
N ARG A 42 0.79 4.40 3.88
CA ARG A 42 -0.23 4.14 4.91
C ARG A 42 0.23 3.11 5.93
N ILE A 43 0.89 2.04 5.49
CA ILE A 43 1.42 1.02 6.40
C ILE A 43 2.52 1.62 7.29
N ARG A 44 3.47 2.38 6.71
CA ARG A 44 4.53 3.04 7.51
C ARG A 44 3.94 3.97 8.57
N ALA A 45 3.00 4.83 8.19
CA ALA A 45 2.34 5.72 9.13
C ALA A 45 1.59 4.96 10.24
N ALA A 46 0.96 3.83 9.93
CA ALA A 46 0.29 2.99 10.92
C ALA A 46 1.30 2.35 11.89
N CYS A 47 2.40 1.79 11.39
CA CYS A 47 3.48 1.23 12.20
C CYS A 47 4.12 2.27 13.11
N ASP A 48 4.36 3.49 12.62
CA ASP A 48 4.93 4.58 13.42
C ASP A 48 4.00 4.98 14.58
N SER A 49 2.68 4.87 14.39
CA SER A 49 1.68 5.20 15.41
C SER A 49 1.47 4.10 16.46
N GLN A 50 1.78 2.85 16.13
CA GLN A 50 1.53 1.66 16.96
C GLN A 50 2.74 0.69 16.86
N PRO A 51 3.91 1.08 17.40
CA PRO A 51 5.17 0.36 17.19
C PRO A 51 5.21 -1.04 17.80
N GLU A 52 4.34 -1.33 18.76
CA GLU A 52 4.19 -2.65 19.38
C GLU A 52 3.28 -3.60 18.60
N HIS A 53 2.63 -3.13 17.54
CA HIS A 53 1.74 -3.91 16.69
C HIS A 53 2.36 -4.18 15.31
N VAL A 54 1.91 -5.26 14.67
CA VAL A 54 2.31 -5.64 13.31
C VAL A 54 1.16 -5.38 12.33
N PRO A 55 1.44 -4.85 11.12
CA PRO A 55 0.41 -4.64 10.12
C PRO A 55 -0.02 -5.98 9.51
N VAL A 56 -1.34 -6.16 9.39
CA VAL A 56 -1.96 -7.22 8.60
C VAL A 56 -2.71 -6.57 7.46
N VAL A 57 -2.38 -6.96 6.23
CA VAL A 57 -2.93 -6.39 5.01
C VAL A 57 -3.79 -7.45 4.32
N GLU A 58 -5.06 -7.14 4.14
CA GLU A 58 -6.01 -8.05 3.50
C GLU A 58 -6.44 -7.49 2.15
N LEU A 59 -6.39 -8.35 1.13
CA LEU A 59 -6.96 -8.08 -0.19
C LEU A 59 -8.30 -8.81 -0.29
N HIS A 60 -9.38 -8.06 -0.50
CA HIS A 60 -10.71 -8.65 -0.72
C HIS A 60 -11.02 -8.65 -2.22
N LEU A 61 -11.33 -9.83 -2.73
CA LEU A 61 -11.59 -10.08 -4.14
C LEU A 61 -13.09 -10.04 -4.46
N ALA A 62 -13.41 -9.83 -5.73
CA ALA A 62 -14.80 -9.71 -6.21
C ALA A 62 -15.62 -11.00 -6.04
N ASP A 63 -14.97 -12.15 -5.92
CA ASP A 63 -15.60 -13.46 -5.65
C ASP A 63 -15.84 -13.70 -4.15
N GLY A 64 -15.47 -12.76 -3.28
CA GLY A 64 -15.59 -12.86 -1.83
C GLY A 64 -14.39 -13.48 -1.12
N VAL A 65 -13.37 -13.94 -1.86
CA VAL A 65 -12.13 -14.44 -1.27
C VAL A 65 -11.37 -13.30 -0.60
N THR A 66 -10.77 -13.57 0.56
CA THR A 66 -9.88 -12.65 1.25
C THR A 66 -8.49 -13.26 1.35
N LEU A 67 -7.47 -12.52 0.94
CA LEU A 67 -6.08 -12.94 0.94
C LEU A 67 -5.30 -12.15 2.00
N ASP A 68 -4.60 -12.84 2.90
CA ASP A 68 -3.65 -12.23 3.83
C ASP A 68 -2.30 -12.03 3.12
N LEU A 69 -1.99 -10.78 2.82
CA LEU A 69 -0.80 -10.40 2.07
C LEU A 69 0.45 -10.49 2.95
N CYS A 70 1.41 -11.32 2.52
CA CYS A 70 2.73 -11.38 3.11
C CYS A 70 3.67 -10.37 2.44
N HIS A 71 3.84 -10.47 1.13
CA HIS A 71 4.74 -9.60 0.38
C HIS A 71 4.28 -9.39 -1.06
N ILE A 72 4.75 -8.31 -1.69
CA ILE A 72 4.46 -7.99 -3.09
C ILE A 72 5.77 -8.13 -3.89
N PRO A 73 6.02 -9.28 -4.55
CA PRO A 73 7.24 -9.46 -5.34
C PRO A 73 7.25 -8.66 -6.64
N GLY A 74 6.10 -8.25 -7.16
CA GLY A 74 6.04 -7.55 -8.44
C GLY A 74 4.74 -6.77 -8.65
N VAL A 75 4.89 -5.57 -9.21
CA VAL A 75 3.79 -4.66 -9.57
C VAL A 75 3.89 -4.43 -11.08
N GLU A 76 3.01 -5.06 -11.85
CA GLU A 76 2.97 -4.92 -13.31
C GLU A 76 1.81 -4.02 -13.75
N PRO A 77 1.75 -3.56 -15.01
CA PRO A 77 0.71 -2.62 -15.45
C PRO A 77 -0.74 -3.13 -15.32
N GLN A 78 -0.97 -4.43 -15.43
CA GLN A 78 -2.32 -5.02 -15.45
C GLN A 78 -2.60 -5.97 -14.28
N TRP A 79 -1.55 -6.45 -13.61
CA TRP A 79 -1.66 -7.42 -12.54
C TRP A 79 -0.61 -7.17 -11.46
N LEU A 80 -0.88 -7.75 -10.29
CA LEU A 80 -0.04 -7.73 -9.10
C LEU A 80 0.40 -9.15 -8.80
N ALA A 81 1.70 -9.39 -8.68
CA ALA A 81 2.16 -10.62 -8.05
C ALA A 81 2.21 -10.38 -6.54
N VAL A 82 1.64 -11.31 -5.77
CA VAL A 82 1.59 -11.27 -4.31
C VAL A 82 1.94 -12.64 -3.76
N GLN A 83 2.69 -12.68 -2.65
CA GLN A 83 2.69 -13.86 -1.81
C GLN A 83 1.70 -13.66 -0.67
N VAL A 84 0.88 -14.67 -0.46
CA VAL A 84 -0.19 -14.68 0.54
C VAL A 84 0.00 -15.87 1.45
N TYR A 85 -0.35 -15.70 2.72
CA TYR A 85 -0.37 -16.83 3.64
C TYR A 85 -1.53 -17.76 3.27
N ARG A 86 -1.23 -19.06 3.13
CA ARG A 86 -2.27 -20.07 2.89
C ARG A 86 -3.13 -20.27 4.12
N ASP A 87 -2.49 -20.31 5.29
CA ASP A 87 -3.13 -20.31 6.60
C ASP A 87 -2.68 -19.10 7.41
N ARG A 88 -3.65 -18.26 7.79
CA ARG A 88 -3.42 -17.06 8.58
C ARG A 88 -3.01 -17.36 10.02
N GLU A 89 -3.40 -18.51 10.55
CA GLU A 89 -3.09 -18.91 11.92
C GLU A 89 -1.75 -19.63 12.05
N VAL A 90 -1.15 -20.09 10.96
CA VAL A 90 0.13 -20.80 11.02
C VAL A 90 1.26 -19.98 10.39
N CYS A 91 0.92 -19.14 9.39
CA CYS A 91 1.86 -18.24 8.71
C CYS A 91 3.16 -18.93 8.22
N ASP A 92 3.11 -20.24 7.94
CA ASP A 92 4.26 -21.06 7.55
C ASP A 92 4.30 -21.32 6.03
N GLU A 93 3.12 -21.46 5.42
CA GLU A 93 2.96 -21.71 4.00
C GLU A 93 2.49 -20.47 3.26
N MET A 94 3.16 -20.18 2.14
CA MET A 94 2.83 -19.05 1.26
C MET A 94 2.59 -19.52 -0.17
N ASP A 95 1.58 -18.95 -0.80
CA ASP A 95 1.29 -19.14 -2.22
C ASP A 95 1.62 -17.87 -3.00
N LEU A 96 2.25 -18.02 -4.17
CA LEU A 96 2.43 -16.94 -5.13
C LEU A 96 1.18 -16.83 -6.01
N VAL A 97 0.50 -15.69 -5.94
CA VAL A 97 -0.73 -15.40 -6.66
C VAL A 97 -0.54 -14.20 -7.59
N PHE A 98 -1.04 -14.32 -8.82
CA PHE A 98 -1.06 -13.23 -9.80
C PHE A 98 -2.50 -12.69 -9.91
N LEU A 99 -2.71 -11.46 -9.46
CA LEU A 99 -4.03 -10.85 -9.33
C LEU A 99 -4.20 -9.71 -10.32
N PRO A 100 -5.17 -9.78 -11.25
CA PRO A 100 -5.62 -8.60 -11.97
C PRO A 100 -6.16 -7.56 -10.99
N TYR A 101 -5.73 -6.30 -11.12
CA TYR A 101 -6.18 -5.23 -10.22
C TYR A 101 -7.71 -5.06 -10.19
N ALA A 102 -8.37 -5.34 -11.31
CA ALA A 102 -9.82 -5.25 -11.45
C ALA A 102 -10.58 -6.21 -10.52
N LEU A 103 -9.95 -7.26 -9.99
CA LEU A 103 -10.57 -8.18 -9.04
C LEU A 103 -10.51 -7.69 -7.60
N ILE A 104 -9.64 -6.74 -7.29
CA ILE A 104 -9.47 -6.23 -5.92
C ILE A 104 -10.56 -5.21 -5.67
N THR A 105 -11.46 -5.52 -4.74
CA THR A 105 -12.60 -4.65 -4.40
C THR A 105 -12.36 -3.83 -3.15
N ARG A 106 -11.48 -4.30 -2.25
CA ARG A 106 -11.08 -3.58 -1.03
C ARG A 106 -9.71 -4.03 -0.57
N VAL A 107 -8.95 -3.09 -0.01
CA VAL A 107 -7.73 -3.36 0.75
C VAL A 107 -7.93 -2.89 2.18
N THR A 108 -7.72 -3.78 3.15
CA THR A 108 -7.81 -3.48 4.58
C THR A 108 -6.43 -3.53 5.20
N VAL A 109 -6.08 -2.55 6.02
CA VAL A 109 -4.87 -2.56 6.85
C VAL A 109 -5.32 -2.51 8.30
N SER A 110 -4.89 -3.50 9.08
CA SER A 110 -5.17 -3.58 10.52
C SER A 110 -3.87 -3.77 11.29
N MET A 111 -3.84 -3.33 12.55
CA MET A 111 -2.68 -3.46 13.43
C MET A 111 -2.98 -4.51 14.49
N TRP A 112 -2.19 -5.58 14.52
CA TRP A 112 -2.40 -6.75 15.37
C TRP A 112 -1.28 -6.89 16.38
N GLN A 113 -1.56 -7.46 17.55
CA GLN A 113 -0.49 -7.79 18.48
C GLN A 113 0.36 -8.93 17.91
N PRO A 114 1.69 -8.93 18.08
CA PRO A 114 2.54 -10.01 17.59
C PRO A 114 2.12 -11.40 18.10
N SER A 115 1.57 -11.49 19.30
CA SER A 115 1.03 -12.74 19.86
C SER A 115 -0.21 -13.27 19.12
N GLN A 116 -0.92 -12.41 18.39
CA GLN A 116 -2.09 -12.76 17.57
C GLN A 116 -1.71 -13.15 16.14
N ARG A 117 -0.45 -12.93 15.75
CA ARG A 117 0.11 -13.38 14.47
C ARG A 117 1.27 -14.32 14.75
N PRO A 118 1.05 -15.63 14.83
CA PRO A 118 2.13 -16.57 15.10
C PRO A 118 3.14 -16.50 13.95
N ILE A 119 4.25 -15.82 14.20
CA ILE A 119 5.40 -15.85 13.29
C ILE A 119 6.04 -17.21 13.50
N GLY A 120 6.19 -17.98 12.40
CA GLY A 120 6.69 -19.36 12.36
C GLY A 120 8.14 -19.60 12.83
N PHE A 121 8.66 -18.80 13.76
CA PHE A 121 9.85 -19.11 14.53
C PHE A 121 9.51 -18.98 16.02
N GLN A 122 9.55 -20.10 16.75
CA GLN A 122 9.60 -20.07 18.21
C GLN A 122 10.90 -19.35 18.63
N LEU A 123 10.82 -18.03 18.77
CA LEU A 123 11.86 -17.24 19.43
C LEU A 123 11.73 -17.51 20.92
N THR A 124 12.33 -18.60 21.39
CA THR A 124 12.65 -18.75 22.81
C THR A 124 13.61 -17.63 23.15
N ARG A 125 13.11 -16.52 23.68
CA ARG A 125 13.94 -15.45 24.23
C ARG A 125 14.71 -16.08 25.40
N PRO A 126 16.05 -16.16 25.39
CA PRO A 126 16.76 -16.46 26.62
C PRO A 126 16.44 -15.31 27.58
N SER A 127 15.68 -15.62 28.62
CA SER A 127 15.61 -14.78 29.81
C SER A 127 17.04 -14.64 30.31
N ALA A 128 17.55 -13.42 30.29
CA ALA A 128 18.80 -13.11 30.96
C ALA A 128 18.65 -13.54 32.42
N THR A 129 19.39 -14.58 32.79
CA THR A 129 19.61 -14.92 34.19
C THR A 129 20.37 -13.75 34.80
N GLU A 130 19.69 -12.98 35.65
CA GLU A 130 20.38 -12.24 36.71
C GLU A 130 21.12 -13.28 37.55
N GLU A 131 22.45 -13.30 37.45
CA GLU A 131 23.30 -13.92 38.45
C GLU A 131 24.01 -12.79 39.20
N GLU A 132 23.92 -12.90 40.53
CA GLU A 132 24.41 -12.01 41.60
C GLU A 132 25.90 -11.65 41.53
#